data_AF-A0A060ZML9-F1
#
_entry.id   AF-A0A060ZML9-F1
#
_cell.length_a   1.000
_cell.length_b   1.000
_cell.length_c   1.000
_cell.angle_alpha   90.00
_cell.angle_beta   90.00
_cell.angle_gamma   90.00
#
_symmetry.space_group_name_H-M   'P 1'
#
loop_
_entity.id
_entity.type
_entity.pdbx_description
1 polymer ?
#
loop_
_entity_poly.entity_id
_entity_poly.type
_entity_poly.pdbx_seq_one_letter_code
_entity_poly.pdbx_strand_id
1 'polypeptide(L)' 'MNTSPSPADMPPRTPSPDALQRQTIRDLITGLALKLSDSADIDLDGLEVLAKLLDAQTRAQEATLRRTQFYAAREART' A
#
# COMPACT_ATOMS: atom_id res chain seq x y z
N MET A 1 -30.06 3.12 -31.34
CA MET A 1 -28.69 2.59 -31.47
C MET A 1 -28.01 2.79 -30.12
N ASN A 2 -27.65 1.70 -29.43
CA ASN A 2 -27.14 1.74 -28.06
C ASN A 2 -25.60 1.71 -28.10
N THR A 3 -24.95 2.86 -28.09
CA THR A 3 -23.48 2.95 -28.01
C THR A 3 -23.08 2.78 -26.54
N SER A 4 -22.95 1.53 -26.10
CA SER A 4 -22.21 1.27 -24.84
C SER A 4 -20.76 1.70 -25.06
N PRO A 5 -20.22 2.60 -24.22
CA PRO A 5 -18.82 2.99 -24.32
C PRO A 5 -17.96 1.74 -24.14
N SER A 6 -17.07 1.49 -25.10
CA SER A 6 -16.10 0.41 -24.99
C SER A 6 -15.14 0.75 -23.84
N PRO A 7 -14.65 -0.23 -23.05
CA PRO A 7 -13.67 0.02 -21.99
C PRO A 7 -12.43 0.79 -22.45
N ALA A 8 -12.14 0.77 -23.75
CA ALA A 8 -11.06 1.52 -24.39
C ALA A 8 -11.32 3.04 -24.51
N ASP A 9 -12.58 3.47 -24.46
CA ASP A 9 -12.99 4.89 -24.53
C ASP A 9 -13.00 5.57 -23.14
N MET A 10 -12.65 4.84 -22.08
CA MET A 10 -12.56 5.42 -20.74
C MET A 10 -11.18 6.08 -20.54
N PRO A 11 -11.13 7.35 -20.08
CA PRO A 11 -9.85 7.99 -19.79
C PRO A 11 -9.08 7.18 -18.73
N PRO A 12 -7.74 7.13 -18.82
CA PRO A 12 -6.93 6.39 -17.85
C PRO A 12 -7.23 6.92 -16.46
N ARG A 13 -7.70 6.03 -15.57
CA ARG A 13 -7.97 6.40 -14.19
C ARG A 13 -6.65 6.67 -13.50
N THR A 14 -6.48 7.90 -13.03
CA THR A 14 -5.37 8.26 -12.15
C THR A 14 -5.42 7.34 -10.93
N PRO A 15 -4.33 6.63 -10.59
CA PRO A 15 -4.31 5.75 -9.44
C PRO A 15 -4.62 6.55 -8.16
N SER A 16 -5.42 5.95 -7.28
CA SER A 16 -5.74 6.58 -6.00
C SER A 16 -4.49 6.74 -5.13
N PRO A 17 -4.47 7.69 -4.17
CA PRO A 17 -3.35 7.86 -3.24
C PRO A 17 -2.96 6.55 -2.54
N ASP A 18 -3.95 5.75 -2.14
CA ASP A 18 -3.75 4.41 -1.58
C ASP A 18 -3.04 3.45 -2.54
N ALA A 19 -3.40 3.47 -3.83
CA ALA A 19 -2.78 2.63 -4.84
C ALA A 19 -1.31 3.04 -5.06
N LEU A 20 -1.04 4.35 -5.08
CA LEU A 20 0.32 4.89 -5.16
C LEU A 20 1.15 4.50 -3.93
N GLN A 21 0.59 4.63 -2.72
CA GLN A 21 1.30 4.24 -1.49
C GLN A 21 1.64 2.74 -1.48
N ARG A 22 0.71 1.88 -1.89
CA ARG A 22 0.97 0.43 -2.02
C ARG A 22 2.05 0.13 -3.06
N GLN A 23 2.06 0.85 -4.19
CA GLN A 23 3.08 0.71 -5.20
C GLN A 23 4.46 1.11 -4.66
N THR A 24 4.57 2.26 -3.99
CA THR A 24 5.82 2.70 -3.36
C THR A 24 6.35 1.70 -2.35
N ILE A 25 5.48 1.14 -1.49
CA ILE A 25 5.89 0.11 -0.52
C ILE A 25 6.38 -1.14 -1.24
N ARG A 26 5.67 -1.60 -2.27
CA ARG A 26 6.07 -2.76 -3.08
C ARG A 26 7.43 -2.54 -3.75
N ASP A 27 7.66 -1.37 -4.33
CA ASP A 27 8.90 -1.04 -5.02
C ASP A 27 10.08 -0.98 -4.04
N LEU A 28 9.87 -0.43 -2.84
CA LEU A 28 10.87 -0.42 -1.76
C LEU A 28 11.22 -1.84 -1.30
N ILE A 29 10.22 -2.69 -1.06
CA ILE A 29 10.43 -4.10 -0.67
C ILE A 29 11.17 -4.87 -1.76
N THR A 30 10.79 -4.68 -3.03
CA THR A 30 11.39 -5.37 -4.18
C THR A 30 12.85 -4.91 -4.38
N GLY A 31 13.09 -3.61 -4.35
CA GLY A 31 14.44 -3.05 -4.47
C GLY A 31 15.36 -3.49 -3.32
N LEU A 32 14.80 -3.64 -2.13
CA LEU A 32 15.52 -4.19 -0.98
C LEU A 32 15.83 -5.68 -1.16
N ALA A 33 14.84 -6.49 -1.56
CA ALA A 33 15.04 -7.93 -1.79
C ALA A 33 16.13 -8.20 -2.82
N LEU A 34 16.18 -7.39 -3.90
CA LEU A 34 17.23 -7.45 -4.92
C LEU A 34 18.61 -7.10 -4.35
N LYS A 35 18.70 -6.07 -3.49
CA LYS A 35 19.97 -5.71 -2.82
C LYS A 35 20.42 -6.79 -1.84
N LEU A 36 19.49 -7.40 -1.12
CA LEU A 36 19.78 -8.50 -0.20
C LEU A 36 20.20 -9.78 -0.94
N SER A 37 19.62 -10.05 -2.11
CA SER A 37 20.01 -11.21 -2.92
C SER A 37 21.40 -11.07 -3.55
N ASP A 38 21.84 -9.83 -3.82
CA ASP A 38 23.19 -9.55 -4.35
C ASP A 38 24.25 -9.39 -3.25
N SER A 39 23.85 -9.25 -1.98
CA SER A 39 24.79 -9.10 -0.87
C SER A 39 25.25 -10.45 -0.34
N ALA A 40 26.53 -10.79 -0.52
CA ALA A 40 27.14 -11.99 0.06
C ALA A 40 27.13 -11.99 1.61
N ASP A 41 27.04 -10.80 2.22
CA ASP A 41 26.86 -10.58 3.64
C ASP A 41 25.61 -9.74 3.86
N ILE A 42 24.51 -10.39 4.24
CA ILE A 42 23.27 -9.71 4.60
C ILE A 42 23.49 -9.00 5.94
N ASP A 43 23.42 -7.67 5.93
CA ASP A 43 23.44 -6.86 7.14
C ASP A 43 22.13 -7.04 7.93
N LEU A 44 22.21 -7.84 8.99
CA LEU A 44 21.09 -8.15 9.88
C LEU A 44 20.51 -6.89 10.54
N ASP A 45 21.33 -5.88 10.80
CA ASP A 45 20.89 -4.63 11.42
C ASP A 45 20.01 -3.83 10.46
N GLY A 46 20.39 -3.80 9.17
CA GLY A 46 19.58 -3.21 8.12
C GLY A 46 18.21 -3.89 7.98
N LEU A 47 18.18 -5.23 8.05
CA LEU A 47 16.93 -5.99 8.04
C LEU A 47 16.05 -5.70 9.26
N GLU A 48 16.63 -5.54 10.44
CA GLU A 48 15.89 -5.23 11.67
C GLU A 48 15.21 -3.84 11.58
N VAL A 49 15.92 -2.84 11.07
CA VAL A 49 15.36 -1.49 10.85
C VAL A 49 14.17 -1.54 9.89
N LEU A 50 14.26 -2.37 8.85
CA LEU A 50 13.20 -2.51 7.85
C LEU A 50 11.98 -3.25 8.41
N ALA A 51 12.20 -4.31 9.20
CA ALA A 51 11.13 -5.00 9.90
C ALA A 51 10.38 -4.05 10.85
N LYS A 52 11.11 -3.21 11.61
CA LYS A 52 10.53 -2.19 12.49
C LYS A 52 9.73 -1.14 11.72
N LEU A 53 10.24 -0.69 10.57
CA LEU A 53 9.53 0.28 9.73
C LEU A 53 8.25 -0.30 9.14
N LEU A 54 8.28 -1.57 8.73
CA LEU A 54 7.10 -2.26 8.21
C LEU A 54 6.05 -2.48 9.30
N ASP A 55 6.45 -2.91 10.51
CA ASP A 55 5.54 -3.04 11.66
C ASP A 55 4.89 -1.69 12.03
N ALA A 56 5.68 -0.61 12.04
CA ALA A 56 5.17 0.74 12.31
C ALA A 56 4.13 1.19 11.26
N GLN A 57 4.37 0.93 9.98
CA GLN A 57 3.41 1.24 8.90
C GLN A 57 2.14 0.42 9.01
N THR A 58 2.24 -0.89 9.27
CA THR A 58 1.07 -1.76 9.47
C THR A 58 0.22 -1.28 10.63
N ARG A 59 0.82 -0.95 11.79
CA ARG A 59 0.10 -0.40 12.94
C ARG A 59 -0.59 0.93 12.63
N ALA A 60 0.06 1.81 11.87
CA ALA A 60 -0.53 3.08 11.46
C ALA A 60 -1.75 2.87 10.54
N GLN A 61 -1.68 1.92 9.61
CA GLN A 61 -2.81 1.56 8.74
C GLN A 61 -3.96 0.91 9.53
N GLU A 62 -3.66 0.01 10.47
CA GLU A 62 -4.68 -0.60 11.33
C GLU A 62 -5.41 0.45 12.17
N ALA A 63 -4.69 1.41 12.76
CA ALA A 63 -5.27 2.49 13.53
C ALA A 63 -6.20 3.35 12.67
N THR A 64 -5.78 3.64 11.43
CA THR A 64 -6.59 4.38 10.45
C THR A 64 -7.85 3.60 10.08
N LEU A 65 -7.71 2.31 9.80
CA LEU A 65 -8.84 1.43 9.45
C LEU A 65 -9.87 1.35 10.59
N ARG A 66 -9.41 1.16 11.84
CA ARG A 66 -10.29 1.14 13.02
C ARG A 66 -11.07 2.45 13.17
N ARG A 67 -10.40 3.59 12.92
CA ARG A 67 -11.03 4.91 12.99
C ARG A 67 -12.10 5.08 11.92
N THR A 68 -11.83 4.67 10.69
CA THR A 68 -12.80 4.70 9.58
C THR A 68 -14.01 3.80 9.87
N GLN A 69 -13.77 2.58 10.35
CA GLN A 69 -14.84 1.65 10.73
C GLN A 69 -15.71 2.21 11.86
N PHE A 70 -15.11 2.86 12.86
CA PHE A 70 -15.86 3.50 13.94
C PHE A 70 -16.81 4.59 13.42
N TYR A 71 -16.34 5.47 12.53
CA TYR A 71 -17.20 6.53 11.98
C TYR A 71 -18.29 5.96 11.07
N ALA A 72 -17.96 5.00 10.20
CA ALA A 72 -18.95 4.34 9.35
C ALA A 72 -20.05 3.64 10.18
N ALA A 73 -19.66 2.96 11.28
CA ALA A 73 -20.61 2.34 12.19
C ALA A 73 -21.47 3.36 12.96
N ARG A 74 -20.96 4.57 13.18
CA ARG A 74 -21.70 5.66 13.84
C ARG A 74 -22.73 6.28 12.89
N GLU A 75 -22.36 6.53 11.64
CA GLU A 75 -23.26 7.04 10.60
C GLU A 75 -24.37 6.03 10.26
N ALA A 76 -24.08 4.74 10.27
CA ALA A 76 -25.11 3.71 10.05
C ALA A 76 -26.17 3.60 11.17
N ARG A 77 -25.97 4.28 12.31
CA ARG A 77 -26.89 4.29 13.46
C ARG A 77 -27.73 5.57 13.56
N THR A 78 -27.46 6.56 12.71
CA THR A 78 -28.19 7.84 12.61
C THR A 78 -29.10 7.83 11.40
#